data_AF-A0A564Z3M5-F1
#
_entry.id   AF-A0A564Z3M5-F1
#
_cell.length_a   1.000
_cell.length_b   1.000
_cell.length_c   1.000
_cell.angle_alpha   90.00
_cell.angle_beta   90.00
_cell.angle_gamma   90.00
#
_symmetry.space_group_name_H-M   'P 1'
#
loop_
_entity.id
_entity.type
_entity.pdbx_description
1 polymer ?
#
loop_
_entity_poly.entity_id
_entity_poly.type
_entity_poly.pdbx_seq_one_letter_code
_entity_poly.pdbx_strand_id
1 'polypeptide(L)'
;MRCRGDHFFDNTVTFVKLDANLELPSIFAEYEFDMSFLFKTTVKDAVLMQNVGRKSGHFFELRIRSGIAFRFAYNVGNGLQVLEVTTAYWL
;
A
#
# COMPACT_ATOMS: atom_id res chain seq x y z
N MET A 1 14.30 11.73 -31.95
CA MET A 1 14.21 11.15 -30.59
C MET A 1 13.85 9.68 -30.75
N ARG A 2 14.68 8.75 -30.27
CA ARG A 2 14.37 7.31 -30.26
C ARG A 2 14.07 6.94 -28.83
N CYS A 3 12.84 6.52 -28.54
CA CYS A 3 12.48 5.99 -27.23
C CYS A 3 13.34 4.74 -26.97
N ARG A 4 14.22 4.82 -25.98
CA ARG A 4 14.89 3.63 -25.43
C ARG A 4 13.88 2.92 -24.52
N GLY A 5 13.88 1.59 -24.62
CA GLY A 5 12.96 0.69 -23.94
C GLY A 5 12.64 1.11 -22.52
N ASP A 6 11.36 1.06 -22.22
CA ASP A 6 10.80 1.29 -20.92
C ASP A 6 11.09 0.08 -20.03
N HIS A 7 12.14 0.17 -19.20
CA HIS A 7 12.52 -0.85 -18.22
C HIS A 7 11.52 -0.94 -17.05
N PHE A 8 10.21 -0.74 -17.27
CA PHE A 8 9.17 -0.72 -16.23
C PHE A 8 9.10 -2.03 -15.43
N PHE A 9 9.59 -3.14 -15.99
CA PHE A 9 9.55 -4.45 -15.35
C PHE A 9 10.85 -4.87 -14.65
N ASP A 10 11.95 -4.11 -14.76
CA ASP A 10 13.25 -4.52 -14.18
C ASP A 10 13.26 -4.55 -12.64
N ASN A 11 12.26 -3.94 -11.97
CA ASN A 11 12.14 -3.90 -10.50
C ASN A 11 10.76 -4.37 -10.02
N THR A 12 10.27 -5.50 -10.56
CA THR A 12 8.99 -6.10 -10.13
C THR A 12 9.23 -7.24 -9.14
N VAL A 13 8.45 -7.25 -8.06
CA VAL A 13 8.41 -8.38 -7.10
C VAL A 13 7.02 -9.02 -7.16
N THR A 14 6.97 -10.35 -7.19
CA THR A 14 5.72 -11.12 -7.19
C THR A 14 5.53 -11.82 -5.85
N PHE A 15 4.45 -11.48 -5.15
CA PHE A 15 4.02 -12.16 -3.93
C PHE A 15 3.14 -13.36 -4.30
N VAL A 16 3.69 -14.58 -4.22
CA VAL A 16 3.01 -15.80 -4.69
C VAL A 16 2.04 -16.37 -3.64
N LYS A 17 2.38 -16.24 -2.35
CA LYS A 17 1.54 -16.73 -1.24
C LYS A 17 0.73 -15.60 -0.63
N LEU A 18 -0.43 -15.92 -0.07
CA LEU A 18 -1.32 -14.93 0.58
C LEU A 18 -0.68 -14.25 1.80
N ASP A 19 0.25 -14.94 2.47
CA ASP A 19 1.00 -14.46 3.63
C ASP A 19 2.39 -13.93 3.27
N ALA A 20 2.77 -13.96 1.99
CA ALA A 20 4.06 -13.44 1.54
C ALA A 20 4.09 -11.92 1.76
N ASN A 21 5.13 -11.47 2.45
CA ASN A 21 5.36 -10.07 2.75
C ASN A 21 6.84 -9.72 2.60
N LEU A 22 7.13 -8.44 2.40
CA LEU A 22 8.48 -7.89 2.33
C LEU A 22 8.62 -6.86 3.45
N GLU A 23 9.51 -7.14 4.41
CA GLU A 23 9.81 -6.18 5.47
C GLU A 23 10.74 -5.09 4.92
N LEU A 24 10.25 -3.85 4.90
CA LEU A 24 11.03 -2.67 4.58
C LEU A 24 11.59 -2.03 5.87
N PRO A 25 12.68 -1.25 5.78
CA PRO A 25 13.11 -0.40 6.88
C PRO A 25 11.94 0.43 7.43
N SER A 26 11.88 0.58 8.75
CA SER A 26 10.80 1.33 9.38
C SER A 26 10.79 2.78 8.88
N ILE A 27 9.60 3.26 8.48
CA ILE A 27 9.41 4.63 8.05
C ILE A 27 9.37 5.53 9.29
N PHE A 28 10.29 6.49 9.33
CA PHE A 28 10.30 7.57 10.32
C PHE A 28 9.89 8.86 9.63
N ALA A 29 8.58 9.09 9.60
CA ALA A 29 8.00 10.29 9.02
C ALA A 29 7.55 11.23 10.15
N GLU A 30 8.39 12.20 10.49
CA GLU A 30 8.09 13.15 11.57
C GLU A 30 7.07 14.22 11.15
N TYR A 31 7.08 14.63 9.88
CA TYR A 31 6.26 15.73 9.36
C TYR A 31 5.46 15.36 8.11
N GLU A 32 6.07 14.60 7.21
CA GLU A 32 5.50 14.29 5.90
C GLU A 32 5.92 12.89 5.46
N PHE A 33 5.05 12.24 4.71
CA PHE A 33 5.28 10.93 4.11
C PHE A 33 4.53 10.81 2.79
N ASP A 34 5.27 10.61 1.71
CA ASP A 34 4.74 10.30 0.39
C ASP A 34 5.10 8.86 0.00
N MET A 35 4.15 8.17 -0.61
CA MET A 35 4.34 6.83 -1.14
C MET A 35 3.68 6.70 -2.51
N SER A 36 4.40 6.07 -3.44
CA SER A 36 3.87 5.71 -4.75
C SER A 36 4.45 4.37 -5.20
N PHE A 37 3.58 3.50 -5.71
CA PHE A 37 3.97 2.23 -6.30
C PHE A 37 2.91 1.78 -7.30
N LEU A 38 3.29 0.89 -8.21
CA LEU A 38 2.39 0.22 -9.13
C LEU A 38 2.20 -1.22 -8.66
N PHE A 39 1.00 -1.76 -8.83
CA PHE A 39 0.71 -3.15 -8.50
C PHE A 39 -0.28 -3.76 -9.50
N LYS A 40 -0.29 -5.08 -9.57
CA LYS A 40 -1.27 -5.88 -10.31
C LYS A 40 -1.63 -7.09 -9.47
N THR A 41 -2.93 -7.34 -9.30
CA THR A 41 -3.44 -8.48 -8.52
C THR A 41 -4.82 -8.90 -9.01
N THR A 42 -5.18 -10.15 -8.75
CA THR A 42 -6.55 -10.67 -8.88
C THR A 42 -7.20 -10.88 -7.51
N VAL A 43 -6.49 -10.56 -6.42
CA VAL A 43 -6.97 -10.68 -5.05
C VAL A 43 -7.85 -9.48 -4.71
N LYS A 44 -9.05 -9.75 -4.18
CA LYS A 44 -10.08 -8.73 -3.92
C LYS A 44 -9.94 -8.07 -2.56
N ASP A 45 -9.32 -8.74 -1.59
CA ASP A 45 -9.09 -8.23 -0.25
C ASP A 45 -7.64 -8.51 0.15
N ALA A 46 -6.84 -7.46 0.28
CA ALA A 46 -5.42 -7.57 0.57
C ALA A 46 -4.88 -6.29 1.22
N VAL A 47 -3.96 -6.43 2.16
CA VAL A 47 -3.14 -5.32 2.65
C VAL A 47 -2.00 -5.12 1.65
N LEU A 48 -1.91 -3.92 1.08
CA LEU A 48 -0.84 -3.56 0.13
C LEU A 48 0.39 -3.06 0.87
N MET A 49 0.19 -2.27 1.93
CA MET A 49 1.26 -1.73 2.74
C MET A 49 0.74 -1.42 4.13
N GLN A 50 1.55 -1.67 5.15
CA GLN A 50 1.26 -1.28 6.53
C GLN A 50 2.53 -0.91 7.26
N ASN A 51 2.41 0.03 8.18
CA ASN A 51 3.44 0.32 9.17
C ASN A 51 2.79 0.42 10.54
N VAL A 52 3.31 -0.33 11.52
CA VAL A 52 2.74 -0.41 12.86
C VAL A 52 3.80 0.00 13.88
N GLY A 53 3.58 1.15 14.51
CA GLY A 53 4.40 1.67 15.59
C GLY A 53 4.18 0.87 16.88
N ARG A 54 5.11 -0.03 17.20
CA ARG A 54 4.99 -1.01 18.30
C ARG A 54 4.71 -0.40 19.69
N LYS A 55 5.12 0.84 19.96
CA LYS A 55 4.99 1.47 21.29
C LYS A 55 3.96 2.59 21.38
N SER A 56 3.71 3.30 20.28
CA SER A 56 2.84 4.48 20.27
C SER A 56 1.39 4.16 19.91
N GLY A 57 1.12 2.97 19.36
CA GLY A 57 -0.18 2.64 18.75
C GLY A 57 -0.44 3.43 17.47
N HIS A 58 0.57 4.15 16.94
CA HIS A 58 0.48 4.81 15.66
C HIS A 58 0.62 3.80 14.53
N PHE A 59 -0.14 3.98 13.47
CA PHE A 59 -0.05 3.10 12.30
C PHE A 59 -0.57 3.80 11.06
N PHE A 60 -0.25 3.23 9.91
CA PHE A 60 -1.05 3.37 8.71
C PHE A 60 -1.17 2.02 8.00
N GLU A 61 -2.23 1.87 7.23
CA GLU A 61 -2.51 0.68 6.44
C GLU A 61 -3.26 1.09 5.17
N LEU A 62 -2.72 0.67 4.02
CA LEU A 62 -3.37 0.74 2.73
C LEU A 62 -3.81 -0.66 2.30
N ARG A 63 -5.09 -0.81 1.95
CA ARG A 63 -5.65 -2.11 1.53
C ARG A 63 -6.65 -2.00 0.39
N ILE A 64 -6.83 -3.12 -0.29
CA ILE A 64 -7.93 -3.39 -1.22
C ILE A 64 -9.12 -3.92 -0.41
N ARG A 65 -10.31 -3.47 -0.76
CA ARG A 65 -11.59 -3.89 -0.19
C ARG A 65 -12.53 -4.36 -1.28
N SER A 66 -12.97 -5.62 -1.19
CA SER A 66 -13.96 -6.25 -2.08
C SER A 66 -13.63 -6.15 -3.58
N GLY A 67 -12.38 -5.87 -3.94
CA GLY A 67 -11.92 -5.65 -5.32
C GLY A 67 -12.44 -4.36 -5.97
N ILE A 68 -13.09 -3.47 -5.22
CA ILE A 68 -13.75 -2.26 -5.78
C ILE A 68 -13.39 -0.98 -5.04
N ALA A 69 -12.65 -1.06 -3.94
CA ALA A 69 -12.26 0.12 -3.19
C ALA A 69 -10.85 -0.01 -2.62
N PHE A 70 -10.19 1.14 -2.49
CA PHE A 70 -8.98 1.29 -1.71
C PHE A 70 -9.32 1.99 -0.40
N ARG A 71 -8.84 1.42 0.70
CA ARG A 71 -8.97 2.01 2.03
C ARG A 71 -7.60 2.36 2.57
N PHE A 72 -7.46 3.59 3.03
CA PHE A 72 -6.33 4.06 3.81
C PHE A 72 -6.80 4.33 5.24
N ALA A 73 -6.27 3.58 6.20
CA ALA A 73 -6.57 3.73 7.61
C ALA A 73 -5.30 4.13 8.36
N TYR A 74 -5.38 5.12 9.25
CA TYR A 74 -4.21 5.56 10.01
C TYR A 74 -4.58 6.10 11.40
N ASN A 75 -3.60 6.10 12.29
CA ASN A 75 -3.66 6.76 13.58
C ASN A 75 -2.28 7.36 13.88
N VAL A 76 -2.23 8.66 14.11
CA VAL A 76 -1.01 9.41 14.45
C VAL A 76 -1.12 10.09 15.82
N GLY A 77 -1.97 9.55 16.70
CA GLY A 77 -2.23 10.06 18.05
C GLY A 77 -3.61 10.66 18.25
N ASN A 78 -4.35 10.92 17.15
CA ASN A 78 -5.69 11.53 17.18
C ASN A 78 -6.81 10.51 16.93
N GLY A 79 -6.55 9.22 17.20
CA GLY A 79 -7.50 8.13 16.96
C GLY A 79 -7.52 7.65 15.52
N LEU A 80 -8.43 6.70 15.25
CA LEU A 80 -8.57 6.05 13.94
C LEU A 80 -9.18 7.03 12.93
N GLN A 81 -8.47 7.25 11.82
CA GLN A 81 -8.95 7.92 10.63
C GLN A 81 -9.05 6.91 9.49
N VAL A 82 -10.11 7.01 8.68
CA VAL A 82 -10.36 6.11 7.55
C VAL A 82 -10.76 6.92 6.32
N LEU A 83 -10.04 6.70 5.24
CA LEU A 83 -10.33 7.23 3.91
C LEU A 83 -10.62 6.03 2.99
N GLU A 84 -11.65 6.14 2.15
CA GLU A 84 -12.02 5.09 1.21
C GLU A 84 -12.39 5.71 -0.14
N VAL A 85 -11.84 5.12 -1.21
CA VAL A 85 -12.13 5.53 -2.58
C VAL A 85 -12.56 4.31 -3.36
N THR A 86 -13.77 4.39 -3.94
CA THR A 86 -14.31 3.36 -4.82
C THR A 86 -13.83 3.56 -6.24
N THR A 87 -13.38 2.49 -6.88
CA THR A 87 -12.96 2.51 -8.27
C THR A 87 -14.16 2.36 -9.21
N ALA A 88 -14.08 2.95 -10.39
CA ALA A 88 -15.13 2.83 -11.41
C ALA A 88 -15.30 1.40 -11.94
N TYR A 89 -14.26 0.57 -11.80
CA TYR A 89 -14.23 -0.81 -12.25
C TYR A 89 -13.78 -1.74 -11.13
N TRP A 90 -14.31 -2.95 -11.14
CA TRP A 90 -13.90 -4.04 -10.27
C TRP A 90 -12.57 -4.63 -10.76
N LEU A 91 -11.76 -5.13 -9.81
CA LEU A 91 -10.59 -5.98 -10.05
C LEU A 91 -10.98 -7.41 -10.41
#